data_AF-A0A3D8SC91-F1
#
_entry.id   AF-A0A3D8SC91-F1
#
_cell.length_a   1.000
_cell.length_b   1.000
_cell.length_c   1.000
_cell.angle_alpha   90.00
_cell.angle_beta   90.00
_cell.angle_gamma   90.00
#
_symmetry.space_group_name_H-M   'P 1'
#
loop_
_entity.id
_entity.type
_entity.pdbx_description
1 polymer ?
#
loop_
_entity_poly.entity_id
_entity_poly.type
_entity_poly.pdbx_seq_one_letter_code
_entity_poly.pdbx_strand_id
1 'polypeptide(L)'
;MNSLFNSALKQSSAIRRDLDTFAQSPATTPAALQGQVAASLASLSRTIDDYSALSKRELIPEKQEKAFERVKNFRAELQDYRQHFDQLRKEREDAQSVTNRHELLGRRPHHTATPENPYAQSSLPQASPFAPSSSRSGTGFGGSDYTRESHALREQSFLSNTSSQIDDFLDRGRAVLVDLGQQREVLKGTQRRLYSVANTLGAPDTMFAARQSFGFLQKRAFSASASQASKVAVLGAGGGIGQPLSLLLKLNPRVTELALYDIRGGPGVAADISHINTNSSVKGYEPTESGLADALKGSEIVLIPAGVPRKPGMTRDDLFNTNASIVRDLAKAAAKASPEANILVISNPVNSTVPIVSEVFKAAGVYNPKRLFGVTTLDVVRASRFISQVQGTDPSKEAVPVVGGHSGVTIVPLLSQSNHPSIEGKTRDELVNRIQFGGDEVVKAKDGAGSATLSMAMAGARFAESLLRAAQGEKGVVEPTFVESPLYKDQGVNFFASKVELGPNGVEKINPVGQVNEYEQKLLDACLGDLKKNIQKGIDFVKANP
;
A
#
# COMPACT_ATOMS: atom_id res chain seq x y z
N MET A 1 -16.62 -30.09 34.14
CA MET A 1 -17.32 -29.06 33.34
C MET A 1 -17.91 -27.93 34.21
N ASN A 2 -18.79 -28.21 35.19
CA ASN A 2 -19.42 -27.16 36.01
C ASN A 2 -18.44 -26.26 36.81
N SER A 3 -17.32 -26.81 37.29
CA SER A 3 -16.28 -26.04 37.98
C SER A 3 -15.66 -24.94 37.09
N LEU A 4 -15.29 -25.28 35.84
CA LEU A 4 -14.75 -24.32 34.88
C LEU A 4 -15.78 -23.27 34.46
N PHE A 5 -17.05 -23.65 34.32
CA PHE A 5 -18.14 -22.71 34.06
C PHE A 5 -18.27 -21.66 35.18
N ASN A 6 -18.29 -22.11 36.44
CA ASN A 6 -18.35 -21.22 37.59
C ASN A 6 -17.09 -20.36 37.73
N SER A 7 -15.92 -20.90 37.36
CA SER A 7 -14.67 -20.13 37.30
C SER A 7 -14.74 -19.01 36.26
N ALA A 8 -15.20 -19.33 35.04
CA ALA A 8 -15.36 -18.37 33.96
C ALA A 8 -16.37 -17.26 34.31
N LEU A 9 -17.50 -17.60 34.95
CA LEU A 9 -18.46 -16.62 35.46
C LEU A 9 -17.85 -15.67 36.48
N LYS A 10 -17.12 -16.21 37.46
CA LYS A 10 -16.46 -15.40 38.49
C LYS A 10 -15.42 -14.46 37.86
N GLN A 11 -14.60 -14.97 36.96
CA GLN A 11 -13.60 -14.19 36.22
C GLN A 11 -14.25 -13.10 35.36
N SER A 12 -15.30 -13.42 34.61
CA SER A 12 -16.08 -12.45 33.82
C SER A 12 -16.64 -11.32 34.71
N SER A 13 -17.25 -11.67 35.85
CA SER A 13 -17.77 -10.69 36.81
C SER A 13 -16.71 -9.80 37.46
N ALA A 14 -15.48 -10.30 37.60
CA ALA A 14 -14.36 -9.56 38.17
C ALA A 14 -13.78 -8.59 37.14
N ILE A 15 -13.57 -9.06 35.89
CA ILE A 15 -13.12 -8.24 34.78
C ILE A 15 -14.08 -7.08 34.54
N ARG A 16 -15.39 -7.32 34.55
CA ARG A 16 -16.38 -6.26 34.40
C ARG A 16 -16.24 -5.18 35.48
N ARG A 17 -16.07 -5.58 36.75
CA ARG A 17 -15.87 -4.65 37.87
C ARG A 17 -14.57 -3.85 37.75
N ASP A 18 -13.49 -4.51 37.34
CA ASP A 18 -12.20 -3.84 37.16
C ASP A 18 -12.25 -2.85 35.96
N LEU A 19 -12.96 -3.21 34.88
CA LEU A 19 -13.21 -2.31 33.75
C LEU A 19 -14.09 -1.12 34.12
N ASP A 20 -15.17 -1.34 34.88
CA ASP A 20 -16.03 -0.25 35.36
C ASP A 20 -15.24 0.70 36.29
N THR A 21 -14.33 0.16 37.11
CA THR A 21 -13.44 0.95 37.96
C THR A 21 -12.46 1.78 37.14
N PHE A 22 -11.90 1.21 36.07
CA PHE A 22 -11.03 1.92 35.14
C PHE A 22 -11.82 3.03 34.40
N ALA A 23 -13.04 2.75 33.95
CA ALA A 23 -13.89 3.71 33.25
C ALA A 23 -14.28 4.93 34.11
N GLN A 24 -14.39 4.79 35.43
CA GLN A 24 -14.72 5.92 36.32
C GLN A 24 -13.62 6.99 36.40
N SER A 25 -12.36 6.62 36.23
CA SER A 25 -11.24 7.57 36.28
C SER A 25 -10.06 7.13 35.41
N PRO A 26 -10.20 7.16 34.07
CA PRO A 26 -9.19 6.61 33.16
C PRO A 26 -7.83 7.29 33.29
N ALA A 27 -7.82 8.60 33.54
CA ALA A 27 -6.60 9.41 33.64
C ALA A 27 -5.75 9.15 34.90
N THR A 28 -6.39 8.79 36.02
CA THR A 28 -5.73 8.59 37.34
C THR A 28 -5.64 7.11 37.75
N THR A 29 -6.11 6.20 36.90
CA THR A 29 -6.09 4.76 37.17
C THR A 29 -4.64 4.25 37.32
N PRO A 30 -4.30 3.54 38.41
CA PRO A 30 -2.96 2.99 38.61
C PRO A 30 -2.55 2.00 37.52
N ALA A 31 -1.28 2.01 37.11
CA ALA A 31 -0.73 1.03 36.16
C ALA A 31 -0.87 -0.43 36.65
N ALA A 32 -0.94 -0.63 37.97
CA ALA A 32 -1.20 -1.93 38.58
C ALA A 32 -2.58 -2.50 38.18
N LEU A 33 -3.63 -1.67 38.12
CA LEU A 33 -4.97 -2.11 37.73
C LEU A 33 -5.00 -2.51 36.24
N GLN A 34 -4.25 -1.82 35.38
CA GLN A 34 -4.10 -2.18 33.98
C GLN A 34 -3.43 -3.56 33.81
N GLY A 35 -2.36 -3.81 34.56
CA GLY A 35 -1.69 -5.12 34.60
C GLY A 35 -2.62 -6.23 35.11
N GLN A 36 -3.42 -5.92 36.13
CA GLN A 36 -4.41 -6.84 36.71
C GLN A 36 -5.50 -7.20 35.69
N VAL A 37 -6.10 -6.22 35.00
CA VAL A 37 -7.14 -6.48 33.98
C VAL A 37 -6.56 -7.31 32.83
N ALA A 38 -5.37 -6.98 32.35
CA ALA A 38 -4.70 -7.76 31.29
C ALA A 38 -4.46 -9.22 31.71
N ALA A 39 -4.00 -9.44 32.95
CA ALA A 39 -3.79 -10.78 33.49
C ALA A 39 -5.12 -11.55 33.64
N SER A 40 -6.18 -10.88 34.11
CA SER A 40 -7.52 -11.46 34.24
C SER A 40 -8.13 -11.83 32.89
N LEU A 41 -7.98 -11.01 31.86
CA LEU A 41 -8.41 -11.31 30.48
C LEU A 41 -7.68 -12.54 29.90
N ALA A 42 -6.37 -12.64 30.14
CA ALA A 42 -5.57 -13.79 29.71
C ALA A 42 -5.93 -15.08 30.48
N SER A 43 -6.31 -14.95 31.76
CA SER A 43 -6.79 -16.05 32.59
C SER A 43 -8.17 -16.54 32.13
N LEU A 44 -9.12 -15.62 31.86
CA LEU A 44 -10.45 -15.96 31.35
C LEU A 44 -10.38 -16.65 29.98
N SER A 45 -9.53 -16.18 29.08
CA SER A 45 -9.31 -16.83 27.77
C SER A 45 -8.92 -18.30 27.94
N ARG A 46 -7.96 -18.61 28.83
CA ARG A 46 -7.53 -19.98 29.11
C ARG A 46 -8.67 -20.82 29.71
N THR A 47 -9.40 -20.29 30.67
CA THR A 47 -10.56 -20.98 31.27
C THR A 47 -11.64 -21.32 30.22
N ILE A 48 -11.90 -20.41 29.27
CA ILE A 48 -12.87 -20.63 28.18
C ILE A 48 -12.39 -21.72 27.23
N ASP A 49 -11.10 -21.75 26.89
CA ASP A 49 -10.54 -22.77 26.01
C ASP A 49 -10.54 -24.16 26.67
N ASP A 50 -10.21 -24.24 27.97
CA ASP A 50 -10.33 -25.48 28.75
C ASP A 50 -11.79 -25.95 28.86
N TYR A 51 -12.73 -25.01 29.07
CA TYR A 51 -14.16 -25.32 29.09
C TYR A 51 -14.66 -25.83 27.73
N SER A 52 -14.18 -25.22 26.63
CA SER A 52 -14.49 -25.65 25.26
C SER A 52 -13.89 -27.01 24.92
N ALA A 53 -12.71 -27.35 25.45
CA ALA A 53 -12.11 -28.66 25.26
C ALA A 53 -12.93 -29.76 25.96
N LEU A 54 -13.44 -29.48 27.17
CA LEU A 54 -14.32 -30.40 27.89
C LEU A 54 -15.71 -30.51 27.26
N SER A 55 -16.28 -29.43 26.71
CA SER A 55 -17.60 -29.49 26.07
C SER A 55 -17.63 -30.39 24.84
N LYS A 56 -16.52 -30.45 24.09
CA LYS A 56 -16.35 -31.37 22.96
C LYS A 56 -16.30 -32.86 23.35
N ARG A 57 -15.97 -33.16 24.62
CA ARG A 57 -15.87 -34.53 25.15
C ARG A 57 -17.13 -34.96 25.92
N GLU A 58 -18.16 -34.11 25.96
CA GLU A 58 -19.43 -34.43 26.60
C GLU A 58 -20.23 -35.44 25.79
N LEU A 59 -20.73 -36.47 26.45
CA LEU A 59 -21.42 -37.59 25.80
C LEU A 59 -22.93 -37.37 25.70
N ILE A 60 -23.48 -36.46 26.53
CA ILE A 60 -24.91 -36.16 26.56
C ILE A 60 -25.21 -35.00 25.59
N PRO A 61 -25.93 -35.22 24.46
CA PRO A 61 -26.12 -34.21 23.42
C PRO A 61 -26.72 -32.89 23.91
N GLU A 62 -27.78 -32.94 24.74
CA GLU A 62 -28.42 -31.73 25.29
C GLU A 62 -27.48 -30.90 26.18
N LYS A 63 -26.57 -31.56 26.91
CA LYS A 63 -25.59 -30.86 27.77
C LYS A 63 -24.45 -30.29 26.94
N GLN A 64 -24.08 -30.99 25.86
CA GLN A 64 -23.07 -30.52 24.91
C GLN A 64 -23.52 -29.27 24.16
N GLU A 65 -24.76 -29.24 23.69
CA GLU A 65 -25.34 -28.06 23.01
C GLU A 65 -25.37 -26.84 23.92
N LYS A 66 -25.89 -27.00 25.15
CA LYS A 66 -25.86 -25.94 26.18
C LYS A 66 -24.45 -25.48 26.52
N ALA A 67 -23.47 -26.38 26.52
CA ALA A 67 -22.08 -26.03 26.76
C ALA A 67 -21.47 -25.23 25.59
N PHE A 68 -21.85 -25.52 24.34
CA PHE A 68 -21.43 -24.74 23.18
C PHE A 68 -22.03 -23.34 23.15
N GLU A 69 -23.31 -23.19 23.51
CA GLU A 69 -23.92 -21.86 23.67
C GLU A 69 -23.21 -21.03 24.73
N ARG A 70 -22.87 -21.64 25.87
CA ARG A 70 -22.11 -20.97 26.94
C ARG A 70 -20.72 -20.55 26.47
N VAL A 71 -19.99 -21.40 25.74
CA VAL A 71 -18.69 -21.05 25.15
C VAL A 71 -18.83 -19.87 24.18
N LYS A 72 -19.88 -19.87 23.35
CA LYS A 72 -20.15 -18.78 22.41
C LYS A 72 -20.38 -17.47 23.15
N ASN A 73 -21.18 -17.48 24.21
CA ASN A 73 -21.47 -16.29 25.01
C ASN A 73 -20.21 -15.76 25.71
N PHE A 74 -19.42 -16.62 26.36
CA PHE A 74 -18.17 -16.17 26.99
C PHE A 74 -17.14 -15.63 26.01
N ARG A 75 -17.09 -16.16 24.77
CA ARG A 75 -16.20 -15.62 23.73
C ARG A 75 -16.64 -14.24 23.24
N ALA A 76 -17.95 -14.01 23.14
CA ALA A 76 -18.49 -12.69 22.86
C ALA A 76 -18.15 -11.70 24.00
N GLU A 77 -18.43 -12.07 25.25
CA GLU A 77 -18.08 -11.24 26.43
C GLU A 77 -16.57 -10.93 26.49
N LEU A 78 -15.71 -11.92 26.28
CA LEU A 78 -14.26 -11.72 26.27
C LEU A 78 -13.82 -10.74 25.18
N GLN A 79 -14.46 -10.78 24.00
CA GLN A 79 -14.17 -9.86 22.91
C GLN A 79 -14.59 -8.43 23.28
N ASP A 80 -15.78 -8.27 23.86
CA ASP A 80 -16.29 -6.97 24.30
C ASP A 80 -15.39 -6.37 25.40
N TYR A 81 -14.94 -7.19 26.37
CA TYR A 81 -14.02 -6.75 27.41
C TYR A 81 -12.65 -6.31 26.86
N ARG A 82 -12.12 -6.99 25.85
CA ARG A 82 -10.87 -6.58 25.19
C ARG A 82 -11.01 -5.24 24.49
N GLN A 83 -12.10 -5.06 23.74
CA GLN A 83 -12.37 -3.80 23.04
C GLN A 83 -12.54 -2.64 24.02
N HIS A 84 -13.29 -2.86 25.11
CA HIS A 84 -13.49 -1.86 26.15
C HIS A 84 -12.18 -1.49 26.86
N PHE A 85 -11.35 -2.48 27.17
CA PHE A 85 -10.04 -2.26 27.79
C PHE A 85 -9.09 -1.47 26.88
N ASP A 86 -9.03 -1.80 25.59
CA ASP A 86 -8.19 -1.10 24.62
C ASP A 86 -8.63 0.36 24.44
N GLN A 87 -9.94 0.62 24.46
CA GLN A 87 -10.48 1.97 24.43
C GLN A 87 -10.07 2.78 25.68
N LEU A 88 -10.28 2.24 26.88
CA LEU A 88 -9.91 2.92 28.14
C LEU A 88 -8.40 3.17 28.23
N ARG A 89 -7.58 2.25 27.72
CA ARG A 89 -6.14 2.43 27.64
C ARG A 89 -5.77 3.60 26.73
N LYS A 90 -6.39 3.71 25.57
CA LYS A 90 -6.17 4.81 24.64
C LYS A 90 -6.60 6.16 25.23
N GLU A 91 -7.78 6.21 25.85
CA GLU A 91 -8.28 7.42 26.51
C GLU A 91 -7.34 7.92 27.61
N ARG A 92 -6.72 6.99 28.36
CA ARG A 92 -5.69 7.34 29.35
C ARG A 92 -4.39 7.85 28.69
N GLU A 93 -3.90 7.18 27.66
CA GLU A 93 -2.70 7.60 26.93
C GLU A 93 -2.89 9.01 26.35
N ASP A 94 -4.07 9.29 25.80
CA ASP A 94 -4.46 10.61 25.32
C ASP A 94 -4.53 11.63 26.48
N ALA A 95 -5.18 11.30 27.61
CA ALA A 95 -5.23 12.17 28.78
C ALA A 95 -3.85 12.46 29.38
N GLN A 96 -2.95 11.47 29.45
CA GLN A 96 -1.56 11.65 29.87
C GLN A 96 -0.78 12.50 28.89
N SER A 97 -1.00 12.34 27.58
CA SER A 97 -0.35 13.17 26.56
C SER A 97 -0.80 14.63 26.67
N VAL A 98 -2.07 14.87 26.99
CA VAL A 98 -2.64 16.21 27.21
C VAL A 98 -2.08 16.81 28.50
N THR A 99 -2.00 16.05 29.60
CA THR A 99 -1.36 16.51 30.84
C THR A 99 0.12 16.82 30.62
N ASN A 100 0.89 15.94 29.96
CA ASN A 100 2.29 16.18 29.65
C ASN A 100 2.47 17.41 28.74
N ARG A 101 1.61 17.58 27.75
CA ARG A 101 1.58 18.76 26.89
C ARG A 101 1.20 20.02 27.69
N HIS A 102 0.28 19.92 28.64
CA HIS A 102 -0.12 21.03 29.50
C HIS A 102 0.94 21.34 30.58
N GLU A 103 1.75 20.37 31.00
CA GLU A 103 2.93 20.59 31.85
C GLU A 103 4.10 21.21 31.06
N LEU A 104 4.21 20.89 29.78
CA LEU A 104 5.19 21.48 28.85
C LEU A 104 4.80 22.90 28.38
N LEU A 105 3.51 23.17 28.21
CA LEU A 105 2.97 24.46 27.73
C LEU A 105 2.43 25.36 28.86
N GLY A 106 2.16 24.78 30.02
CA GLY A 106 1.74 25.50 31.21
C GLY A 106 2.90 26.30 31.76
N ARG A 107 2.78 27.63 31.74
CA ARG A 107 3.67 28.53 32.46
C ARG A 107 3.82 28.05 33.91
N ARG A 108 4.96 27.46 34.25
CA ARG A 108 5.34 27.31 35.65
C ARG A 108 5.76 28.69 36.18
N PRO A 109 5.25 29.10 37.36
CA PRO A 109 5.89 30.17 38.13
C PRO A 109 7.34 29.75 38.38
N HIS A 110 8.26 30.69 38.21
CA HIS A 110 9.65 30.52 38.61
C HIS A 110 9.71 30.01 40.07
N HIS A 111 10.75 29.23 40.39
CA HIS A 111 11.08 28.66 41.71
C HIS A 111 10.59 27.22 42.00
N THR A 112 11.20 26.23 41.34
CA THR A 112 11.59 24.95 41.98
C THR A 112 12.60 24.23 41.08
N ALA A 113 13.75 23.87 41.64
CA ALA A 113 14.88 23.30 40.90
C ALA A 113 14.67 21.80 40.63
N THR A 114 14.81 21.38 39.38
CA THR A 114 15.06 19.97 39.01
C THR A 114 16.57 19.72 38.97
N PRO A 115 17.10 18.58 39.45
CA PRO A 115 18.54 18.37 39.63
C PRO A 115 19.38 18.16 38.35
N GLU A 116 18.78 18.16 37.15
CA GLU A 116 19.47 17.74 35.91
C GLU A 116 19.48 18.80 34.78
N ASN A 117 19.54 20.09 35.10
CA ASN A 117 19.81 21.10 34.08
C ASN A 117 21.04 21.95 34.44
N PRO A 118 22.19 21.78 33.74
CA PRO A 118 23.41 22.54 34.00
C PRO A 118 23.30 24.03 33.62
N TYR A 119 22.16 24.47 33.07
CA TYR A 119 21.92 25.85 32.65
C TYR A 119 20.86 26.59 33.51
N ALA A 120 20.40 26.01 34.62
CA ALA A 120 19.31 26.57 35.43
C ALA A 120 19.64 27.86 36.22
N GLN A 121 20.87 28.36 36.17
CA GLN A 121 21.28 29.60 36.84
C GLN A 121 21.55 30.73 35.83
N SER A 122 20.49 31.36 35.36
CA SER A 122 20.56 32.71 34.81
C SER A 122 19.24 33.45 35.01
N SER A 123 19.02 33.92 36.23
CA SER A 123 17.95 34.87 36.52
C SER A 123 18.31 36.24 35.93
N LEU A 124 17.66 36.62 34.84
CA LEU A 124 17.65 38.01 34.35
C LEU A 124 16.71 38.85 35.22
N PRO A 125 17.10 40.06 35.69
CA PRO A 125 16.19 40.95 36.40
C PRO A 125 15.20 41.64 35.44
N GLN A 126 13.91 41.60 35.77
CA GLN A 126 12.90 42.52 35.21
C GLN A 126 13.18 43.95 35.70
N ALA A 127 13.37 44.89 34.78
CA ALA A 127 13.30 46.32 35.07
C ALA A 127 12.31 46.99 34.11
N SER A 128 11.19 47.47 34.68
CA SER A 128 10.22 48.35 34.01
C SER A 128 10.70 49.82 34.12
N PRO A 129 10.53 50.69 33.10
CA PRO A 129 11.14 52.03 33.08
C PRO A 129 10.45 53.09 33.96
N PHE A 130 9.46 52.73 34.78
CA PHE A 130 8.68 53.69 35.56
C PHE A 130 8.49 53.23 37.01
N ALA A 131 9.53 53.36 37.86
CA ALA A 131 9.37 53.40 39.31
C ALA A 131 10.57 54.14 39.97
N PRO A 132 10.35 54.97 41.02
CA PRO A 132 11.40 55.80 41.62
C PRO A 132 12.25 55.04 42.66
N SER A 133 13.50 55.47 42.81
CA SER A 133 14.56 54.85 43.63
C SER A 133 14.40 55.04 45.14
N SER A 134 14.76 54.00 45.90
CA SER A 134 15.26 54.17 47.28
C SER A 134 16.53 53.35 47.50
N SER A 135 17.54 54.04 48.02
CA SER A 135 18.93 53.64 48.24
C SER A 135 19.15 52.60 49.35
N ARG A 136 20.06 51.63 49.14
CA ARG A 136 21.10 51.26 50.11
C ARG A 136 22.19 50.32 49.56
N SER A 137 23.42 50.83 49.59
CA SER A 137 24.76 50.23 49.80
C SER A 137 25.01 48.73 49.60
N GLY A 138 26.02 48.40 48.79
CA GLY A 138 26.76 47.14 48.84
C GLY A 138 27.76 46.97 47.70
N THR A 139 29.05 46.96 48.03
CA THR A 139 30.27 46.93 47.20
C THR A 139 30.49 45.68 46.34
N GLY A 140 31.12 45.82 45.16
CA GLY A 140 31.79 44.72 44.45
C GLY A 140 32.11 44.98 42.97
N PHE A 141 33.38 45.21 42.64
CA PHE A 141 33.95 45.39 41.30
C PHE A 141 34.04 44.07 40.50
N GLY A 142 33.82 44.14 39.17
CA GLY A 142 34.59 43.35 38.19
C GLY A 142 33.81 42.45 37.21
N GLY A 143 33.74 42.87 35.94
CA GLY A 143 33.75 41.97 34.76
C GLY A 143 32.40 41.69 34.07
N SER A 144 31.98 42.54 33.13
CA SER A 144 30.78 42.29 32.30
C SER A 144 30.88 42.70 30.82
N ASP A 145 32.08 42.89 30.27
CA ASP A 145 32.21 43.28 28.85
C ASP A 145 32.35 42.09 27.87
N TYR A 146 32.59 40.86 28.33
CA TYR A 146 32.82 39.70 27.45
C TYR A 146 31.55 39.06 26.85
N THR A 147 30.35 39.33 27.38
CA THR A 147 29.12 38.58 27.02
C THR A 147 28.25 39.26 25.96
N ARG A 148 28.29 40.59 25.83
CA ARG A 148 27.58 41.30 24.74
C ARG A 148 28.30 41.20 23.41
N GLU A 149 29.62 41.36 23.43
CA GLU A 149 30.44 41.35 22.23
C GLU A 149 30.42 39.98 21.55
N SER A 150 30.43 38.91 22.34
CA SER A 150 30.33 37.53 21.85
C SER A 150 28.94 37.16 21.30
N HIS A 151 27.85 37.77 21.79
CA HIS A 151 26.51 37.60 21.22
C HIS A 151 26.34 38.39 19.92
N ALA A 152 26.83 39.62 19.85
CA ALA A 152 26.81 40.43 18.63
C ALA A 152 27.63 39.78 17.51
N LEU A 153 28.80 39.20 17.82
CA LEU A 153 29.63 38.48 16.86
C LEU A 153 28.95 37.20 16.33
N ARG A 154 28.16 36.50 17.16
CA ARG A 154 27.38 35.33 16.70
C ARG A 154 26.20 35.71 15.82
N GLU A 155 25.46 36.76 16.16
CA GLU A 155 24.38 37.25 15.29
C GLU A 155 24.94 37.79 13.97
N GLN A 156 26.06 38.51 14.00
CA GLN A 156 26.73 38.98 12.80
C GLN A 156 27.26 37.82 11.94
N SER A 157 27.78 36.76 12.56
CA SER A 157 28.22 35.54 11.85
C SER A 157 27.04 34.76 11.27
N PHE A 158 25.92 34.70 11.99
CA PHE A 158 24.70 34.05 11.51
C PHE A 158 24.06 34.82 10.34
N LEU A 159 24.02 36.15 10.43
CA LEU A 159 23.53 37.02 9.36
C LEU A 159 24.46 36.99 8.15
N SER A 160 25.78 36.97 8.32
CA SER A 160 26.71 36.89 7.18
C SER A 160 26.65 35.52 6.48
N ASN A 161 26.51 34.43 7.24
CA ASN A 161 26.35 33.09 6.69
C ASN A 161 25.00 32.90 5.98
N THR A 162 23.94 33.54 6.48
CA THR A 162 22.62 33.50 5.83
C THR A 162 22.61 34.37 4.57
N SER A 163 23.23 35.54 4.61
CA SER A 163 23.39 36.41 3.43
C SER A 163 24.20 35.72 2.34
N SER A 164 25.32 35.06 2.68
CA SER A 164 26.15 34.37 1.68
C SER A 164 25.44 33.18 1.05
N GLN A 165 24.59 32.45 1.79
CA GLN A 165 23.77 31.39 1.23
C GLN A 165 22.66 31.92 0.31
N ILE A 166 22.01 33.03 0.67
CA ILE A 166 21.01 33.68 -0.19
C ILE A 166 21.67 34.20 -1.48
N ASP A 167 22.86 34.77 -1.38
CA ASP A 167 23.64 35.23 -2.54
C ASP A 167 24.05 34.06 -3.45
N ASP A 168 24.48 32.91 -2.90
CA ASP A 168 24.77 31.70 -3.69
C ASP A 168 23.50 31.15 -4.39
N PHE A 169 22.34 31.19 -3.73
CA PHE A 169 21.07 30.83 -4.38
C PHE A 169 20.66 31.80 -5.49
N LEU A 170 20.86 33.10 -5.28
CA LEU A 170 20.58 34.13 -6.28
C LEU A 170 21.54 34.05 -7.47
N ASP A 171 22.81 33.78 -7.24
CA ASP A 171 23.82 33.63 -8.28
C ASP A 171 23.60 32.35 -9.10
N ARG A 172 23.21 31.24 -8.46
CA ARG A 172 22.76 30.03 -9.18
C ARG A 172 21.51 30.30 -10.01
N GLY A 173 20.53 31.04 -9.47
CA GLY A 173 19.34 31.46 -10.20
C GLY A 173 19.66 32.36 -11.40
N ARG A 174 20.58 33.31 -11.23
CA ARG A 174 21.07 34.19 -12.31
C ARG A 174 21.84 33.42 -13.36
N ALA A 175 22.70 32.48 -12.98
CA ALA A 175 23.45 31.65 -13.92
C ALA A 175 22.51 30.83 -14.81
N VAL A 176 21.45 30.24 -14.25
CA VAL A 176 20.42 29.51 -15.02
C VAL A 176 19.67 30.46 -15.97
N LEU A 177 19.34 31.68 -15.54
CA LEU A 177 18.68 32.67 -16.39
C LEU A 177 19.58 33.19 -17.52
N VAL A 178 20.88 33.35 -17.27
CA VAL A 178 21.87 33.71 -18.28
C VAL A 178 22.07 32.58 -19.28
N ASP A 179 22.10 31.32 -18.83
CA ASP A 179 22.19 30.15 -19.72
C ASP A 179 20.96 30.01 -20.62
N LEU A 180 19.75 30.19 -20.06
CA LEU A 180 18.50 30.27 -20.85
C LEU A 180 18.49 31.46 -21.83
N GLY A 181 19.07 32.60 -21.42
CA GLY A 181 19.26 33.77 -22.27
C GLY A 181 20.22 33.51 -23.44
N GLN A 182 21.35 32.83 -23.17
CA GLN A 182 22.31 32.42 -24.19
C GLN A 182 21.71 31.40 -25.15
N GLN A 183 20.97 30.40 -24.66
CA GLN A 183 20.26 29.44 -25.52
C GLN A 183 19.26 30.14 -26.46
N ARG A 184 18.57 31.18 -25.97
CA ARG A 184 17.66 32.00 -26.79
C ARG A 184 18.40 32.80 -27.87
N GLU A 185 19.54 33.39 -27.56
CA GLU A 185 20.33 34.14 -28.55
C GLU A 185 21.04 33.22 -29.55
N VAL A 186 21.48 32.03 -29.13
CA VAL A 186 21.96 30.97 -30.03
C VAL A 186 20.85 30.59 -31.02
N LEU A 187 19.63 30.35 -30.54
CA LEU A 187 18.48 30.05 -31.43
C LEU A 187 18.15 31.19 -32.41
N LYS A 188 18.20 32.46 -31.97
CA LYS A 188 18.03 33.61 -32.88
C LYS A 188 19.17 33.75 -33.88
N GLY A 189 20.41 33.47 -33.47
CA GLY A 189 21.58 33.46 -34.34
C GLY A 189 21.47 32.40 -35.43
N THR A 190 21.02 31.19 -35.06
CA THR A 190 20.74 30.10 -35.99
C THR A 190 19.62 30.47 -36.96
N GLN A 191 18.56 31.12 -36.48
CA GLN A 191 17.47 31.63 -37.32
C GLN A 191 17.97 32.67 -38.33
N ARG A 192 18.78 33.65 -37.91
CA ARG A 192 19.35 34.67 -38.81
C ARG A 192 20.28 34.07 -39.86
N ARG A 193 21.10 33.07 -39.50
CA ARG A 193 21.96 32.34 -40.45
C ARG A 193 21.13 31.57 -41.48
N LEU A 194 20.04 30.92 -41.06
CA LEU A 194 19.13 30.24 -41.99
C LEU A 194 18.45 31.23 -42.96
N TYR A 195 18.07 32.42 -42.48
CA TYR A 195 17.54 33.48 -43.34
C TYR A 195 18.59 34.06 -44.30
N SER A 196 19.84 34.23 -43.88
CA SER A 196 20.90 34.75 -44.77
C SER A 196 21.29 33.73 -45.83
N VAL A 197 21.33 32.43 -45.47
CA VAL A 197 21.56 31.34 -46.42
C VAL A 197 20.41 31.24 -47.44
N ALA A 198 19.16 31.39 -46.99
CA ALA A 198 17.99 31.41 -47.88
C ALA A 198 18.00 32.60 -48.85
N ASN A 199 18.42 33.79 -48.41
CA ASN A 199 18.55 34.97 -49.29
C ASN A 199 19.73 34.86 -50.28
N THR A 200 20.82 34.19 -49.89
CA THR A 200 22.00 34.00 -50.77
C THR A 200 21.71 32.97 -51.87
N LEU A 201 20.76 32.05 -51.65
CA LEU A 201 20.35 31.02 -52.61
C LEU A 201 19.22 31.46 -53.56
N GLY A 202 18.80 32.73 -53.52
CA GLY A 202 18.04 33.37 -54.60
C GLY A 202 16.70 32.71 -54.97
N ALA A 203 15.88 32.28 -54.00
CA ALA A 203 14.57 31.67 -54.27
C ALA A 203 13.41 32.49 -53.68
N PRO A 204 12.76 33.39 -54.44
CA PRO A 204 11.63 34.18 -53.94
C PRO A 204 10.31 33.40 -53.81
N ASP A 205 10.16 32.25 -54.46
CA ASP A 205 8.85 31.56 -54.60
C ASP A 205 8.61 30.38 -53.64
N THR A 206 9.27 30.37 -52.48
CA THR A 206 9.06 29.35 -51.44
C THR A 206 8.41 29.86 -50.15
N MET A 207 7.83 31.08 -50.16
CA MET A 207 7.17 31.64 -48.97
C MET A 207 5.79 31.03 -48.65
N PHE A 208 5.09 30.44 -49.63
CA PHE A 208 3.80 29.76 -49.36
C PHE A 208 3.97 28.31 -48.89
N ALA A 209 5.00 27.60 -49.35
CA ALA A 209 5.30 26.23 -48.89
C ALA A 209 5.98 26.19 -47.50
N ALA A 210 6.72 27.24 -47.12
CA ALA A 210 7.31 27.34 -45.78
C ALA A 210 6.26 27.63 -44.70
N ARG A 211 5.18 28.38 -44.99
CA ARG A 211 4.09 28.61 -44.02
C ARG A 211 3.27 27.36 -43.71
N GLN A 212 3.13 26.41 -44.64
CA GLN A 212 2.51 25.11 -44.36
C GLN A 212 3.47 24.11 -43.69
N SER A 213 4.78 24.22 -43.95
CA SER A 213 5.79 23.34 -43.36
C SER A 213 6.18 23.71 -41.91
N PHE A 214 6.05 24.98 -41.51
CA PHE A 214 6.33 25.42 -40.14
C PHE A 214 5.21 25.10 -39.13
N GLY A 215 3.97 24.83 -39.61
CA GLY A 215 2.89 24.30 -38.78
C GLY A 215 3.05 22.83 -38.39
N PHE A 216 3.92 22.08 -39.08
CA PHE A 216 4.17 20.65 -38.81
C PHE A 216 5.33 20.43 -37.85
N LEU A 217 6.31 21.35 -37.80
CA LEU A 217 7.44 21.29 -36.86
C LEU A 217 7.13 21.94 -35.50
N GLN A 218 6.21 22.92 -35.42
CA GLN A 218 5.70 23.42 -34.13
C GLN A 218 4.74 22.43 -33.45
N LYS A 219 4.12 21.50 -34.19
CA LYS A 219 3.28 20.43 -33.61
C LYS A 219 4.07 19.25 -33.03
N ARG A 220 5.37 19.11 -33.33
CA ARG A 220 6.21 18.05 -32.75
C ARG A 220 7.11 18.49 -31.60
N ALA A 221 7.25 19.80 -31.36
CA ALA A 221 8.06 20.32 -30.24
C ALA A 221 7.26 20.63 -28.96
N PHE A 222 5.95 20.37 -28.94
CA PHE A 222 5.10 20.38 -27.71
C PHE A 222 4.67 18.96 -27.28
N SER A 223 5.17 17.92 -27.95
CA SER A 223 4.78 16.53 -27.73
C SER A 223 5.81 15.73 -26.93
N ALA A 224 6.47 16.34 -25.95
CA ALA A 224 7.39 15.67 -25.04
C ALA A 224 6.98 15.77 -23.56
N SER A 225 5.84 16.38 -23.24
CA SER A 225 5.31 16.47 -21.86
C SER A 225 3.94 15.81 -21.69
N ALA A 226 3.29 15.37 -22.76
CA ALA A 226 1.99 14.69 -22.68
C ALA A 226 2.11 13.19 -22.32
N SER A 227 3.28 12.57 -22.47
CA SER A 227 3.47 11.13 -22.28
C SER A 227 3.85 10.71 -20.86
N GLN A 228 3.74 11.60 -19.87
CA GLN A 228 4.11 11.30 -18.49
C GLN A 228 2.97 11.40 -17.47
N ALA A 229 1.77 11.83 -17.88
CA ALA A 229 0.65 11.99 -16.96
C ALA A 229 -0.09 10.67 -16.74
N SER A 230 0.43 9.79 -15.89
CA SER A 230 -0.22 8.53 -15.53
C SER A 230 -1.01 8.68 -14.22
N LYS A 231 -2.34 8.62 -14.32
CA LYS A 231 -3.23 8.54 -13.15
C LYS A 231 -3.45 7.08 -12.76
N VAL A 232 -3.15 6.75 -11.50
CA VAL A 232 -3.31 5.41 -10.94
C VAL A 232 -4.31 5.45 -9.79
N ALA A 233 -5.33 4.61 -9.82
CA ALA A 233 -6.28 4.44 -8.74
C ALA A 233 -6.04 3.15 -7.96
N VAL A 234 -6.16 3.19 -6.64
CA VAL A 234 -6.11 2.03 -5.74
C VAL A 234 -7.45 1.91 -5.02
N LEU A 235 -8.20 0.85 -5.33
CA LEU A 235 -9.48 0.53 -4.69
C LEU A 235 -9.25 -0.47 -3.56
N GLY A 236 -9.43 -0.04 -2.32
CA GLY A 236 -9.00 -0.76 -1.12
C GLY A 236 -7.70 -0.22 -0.51
N ALA A 237 -7.45 1.09 -0.65
CA ALA A 237 -6.22 1.77 -0.24
C ALA A 237 -6.00 1.80 1.28
N GLY A 238 -7.05 1.68 2.09
CA GLY A 238 -7.00 1.60 3.55
C GLY A 238 -6.62 0.22 4.09
N GLY A 239 -6.68 -0.81 3.24
CA GLY A 239 -6.37 -2.19 3.62
C GLY A 239 -4.88 -2.49 3.81
N GLY A 240 -4.58 -3.67 4.36
CA GLY A 240 -3.19 -4.09 4.65
C GLY A 240 -2.29 -4.25 3.43
N ILE A 241 -2.84 -4.50 2.24
CA ILE A 241 -2.11 -4.42 0.96
C ILE A 241 -2.14 -2.99 0.41
N GLY A 242 -3.30 -2.33 0.48
CA GLY A 242 -3.54 -1.02 -0.11
C GLY A 242 -2.61 0.07 0.39
N GLN A 243 -2.36 0.16 1.69
CA GLN A 243 -1.47 1.18 2.25
C GLN A 243 -0.03 1.06 1.75
N PRO A 244 0.68 -0.08 1.92
CA PRO A 244 2.04 -0.23 1.38
C PRO A 244 2.09 -0.18 -0.15
N LEU A 245 1.04 -0.62 -0.85
CA LEU A 245 0.96 -0.50 -2.32
C LEU A 245 0.89 0.98 -2.74
N SER A 246 0.08 1.78 -2.05
CA SER A 246 -0.06 3.21 -2.30
C SER A 246 1.25 3.95 -2.02
N LEU A 247 1.99 3.55 -0.98
CA LEU A 247 3.34 4.06 -0.70
C LEU A 247 4.28 3.79 -1.87
N LEU A 248 4.35 2.54 -2.37
CA LEU A 248 5.23 2.19 -3.47
C LEU A 248 4.86 2.91 -4.77
N LEU A 249 3.57 3.10 -5.04
CA LEU A 249 3.09 3.88 -6.19
C LEU A 249 3.40 5.38 -6.05
N LYS A 250 3.35 5.95 -4.84
CA LYS A 250 3.76 7.35 -4.57
C LYS A 250 5.24 7.58 -4.84
N LEU A 251 6.08 6.57 -4.63
CA LEU A 251 7.52 6.62 -4.90
C LEU A 251 7.86 6.44 -6.38
N ASN A 252 6.90 6.02 -7.20
CA ASN A 252 7.11 5.78 -8.62
C ASN A 252 7.06 7.10 -9.42
N PRO A 253 8.16 7.49 -10.12
CA PRO A 253 8.21 8.74 -10.88
C PRO A 253 7.31 8.76 -12.12
N ARG A 254 6.79 7.61 -12.56
CA ARG A 254 5.85 7.51 -13.69
C ARG A 254 4.40 7.78 -13.29
N VAL A 255 4.09 7.79 -11.99
CA VAL A 255 2.76 8.13 -11.48
C VAL A 255 2.70 9.63 -11.26
N THR A 256 1.73 10.33 -11.84
CA THR A 256 1.54 11.78 -11.62
C THR A 256 0.34 12.10 -10.74
N GLU A 257 -0.67 11.23 -10.76
CA GLU A 257 -1.84 11.34 -9.90
C GLU A 257 -2.14 9.98 -9.27
N LEU A 258 -2.19 9.94 -7.94
CA LEU A 258 -2.55 8.75 -7.18
C LEU A 258 -3.90 8.96 -6.50
N ALA A 259 -4.91 8.21 -6.94
CA ALA A 259 -6.26 8.24 -6.40
C ALA A 259 -6.49 7.07 -5.44
N LEU A 260 -6.78 7.38 -4.17
CA LEU A 260 -6.94 6.39 -3.13
C LEU A 260 -8.40 6.29 -2.70
N TYR A 261 -9.02 5.13 -2.92
CA TYR A 261 -10.39 4.86 -2.49
C TYR A 261 -10.40 3.70 -1.48
N ASP A 262 -11.18 3.85 -0.42
CA ASP A 262 -11.51 2.77 0.48
C ASP A 262 -12.87 3.04 1.15
N ILE A 263 -13.56 1.98 1.58
CA ILE A 263 -14.74 2.11 2.43
C ILE A 263 -14.41 2.75 3.79
N ARG A 264 -13.14 2.68 4.22
CA ARG A 264 -12.63 3.31 5.46
C ARG A 264 -11.20 3.82 5.27
N GLY A 265 -10.97 5.08 5.62
CA GLY A 265 -9.62 5.63 5.78
C GLY A 265 -8.92 6.10 4.51
N GLY A 266 -9.58 6.09 3.34
CA GLY A 266 -9.01 6.60 2.08
C GLY A 266 -8.40 8.01 2.20
N PRO A 267 -9.15 9.02 2.68
CA PRO A 267 -8.64 10.38 2.92
C PRO A 267 -7.47 10.45 3.90
N GLY A 268 -7.50 9.67 4.98
CA GLY A 268 -6.43 9.64 5.98
C GLY A 268 -5.13 9.07 5.43
N VAL A 269 -5.20 7.96 4.68
CA VAL A 269 -4.04 7.36 4.02
C VAL A 269 -3.47 8.30 2.96
N ALA A 270 -4.34 9.01 2.21
CA ALA A 270 -3.88 9.99 1.24
C ALA A 270 -3.18 11.18 1.89
N ALA A 271 -3.69 11.69 3.02
CA ALA A 271 -3.05 12.76 3.77
C ALA A 271 -1.64 12.36 4.21
N ASP A 272 -1.48 11.16 4.77
CA ASP A 272 -0.18 10.62 5.18
C ASP A 272 0.81 10.52 3.99
N ILE A 273 0.41 9.82 2.93
CA ILE A 273 1.24 9.59 1.73
C ILE A 273 1.55 10.90 0.99
N SER A 274 0.69 11.92 1.09
CA SER A 274 0.90 13.23 0.43
C SER A 274 2.12 14.00 0.96
N HIS A 275 2.60 13.70 2.18
CA HIS A 275 3.77 14.34 2.77
C HIS A 275 5.09 13.85 2.14
N ILE A 276 5.07 12.75 1.38
CA ILE A 276 6.25 12.21 0.74
C ILE A 276 6.69 13.15 -0.40
N ASN A 277 7.98 13.50 -0.39
CA ASN A 277 8.62 14.49 -1.26
C ASN A 277 8.84 14.00 -2.71
N THR A 278 7.78 13.54 -3.36
CA THR A 278 7.76 13.18 -4.79
C THR A 278 6.73 14.01 -5.55
N ASN A 279 6.92 14.15 -6.86
CA ASN A 279 6.13 15.06 -7.70
C ASN A 279 4.65 14.68 -7.86
N SER A 280 4.29 13.42 -7.63
CA SER A 280 2.93 12.94 -7.85
C SER A 280 1.94 13.56 -6.86
N SER A 281 0.78 13.97 -7.35
CA SER A 281 -0.32 14.39 -6.47
C SER A 281 -1.03 13.16 -5.90
N VAL A 282 -1.56 13.27 -4.69
CA VAL A 282 -2.31 12.20 -4.03
C VAL A 282 -3.64 12.75 -3.55
N LYS A 283 -4.73 12.06 -3.84
CA LYS A 283 -6.07 12.40 -3.33
C LYS A 283 -6.76 11.16 -2.79
N GLY A 284 -7.27 11.27 -1.57
CA GLY A 284 -8.14 10.27 -0.97
C GLY A 284 -9.60 10.61 -1.22
N TYR A 285 -10.41 9.59 -1.46
CA TYR A 285 -11.81 9.74 -1.81
C TYR A 285 -12.70 9.12 -0.74
N GLU A 286 -13.80 9.81 -0.43
CA GLU A 286 -14.80 9.36 0.53
C GLU A 286 -15.55 8.13 0.03
N PRO A 287 -16.08 7.29 0.94
CA PRO A 287 -16.77 6.03 0.61
C PRO A 287 -18.21 6.28 0.12
N THR A 288 -18.34 7.09 -0.93
CA THR A 288 -19.60 7.45 -1.58
C THR A 288 -19.55 7.04 -3.05
N GLU A 289 -20.71 6.89 -3.69
CA GLU A 289 -20.75 6.58 -5.13
C GLU A 289 -20.02 7.63 -5.98
N SER A 290 -20.18 8.92 -5.64
CA SER A 290 -19.46 10.01 -6.30
C SER A 290 -17.96 9.96 -6.01
N GLY A 291 -17.57 9.67 -4.77
CA GLY A 291 -16.16 9.54 -4.39
C GLY A 291 -15.46 8.42 -5.15
N LEU A 292 -16.12 7.26 -5.29
CA LEU A 292 -15.61 6.16 -6.11
C LEU A 292 -15.51 6.53 -7.59
N ALA A 293 -16.55 7.15 -8.15
CA ALA A 293 -16.54 7.58 -9.55
C ALA A 293 -15.42 8.61 -9.83
N ASP A 294 -15.21 9.57 -8.93
CA ASP A 294 -14.16 10.58 -9.06
C ASP A 294 -12.75 9.98 -8.91
N ALA A 295 -12.58 8.99 -8.03
CA ALA A 295 -11.33 8.25 -7.90
C ALA A 295 -10.96 7.58 -9.23
N LEU A 296 -11.95 6.96 -9.89
CA LEU A 296 -11.78 6.22 -11.12
C LEU A 296 -11.60 7.11 -12.35
N LYS A 297 -12.32 8.24 -12.44
CA LYS A 297 -12.37 9.10 -13.62
C LYS A 297 -10.98 9.46 -14.16
N GLY A 298 -10.69 9.10 -15.40
CA GLY A 298 -9.41 9.41 -16.04
C GLY A 298 -8.22 8.57 -15.55
N SER A 299 -8.45 7.53 -14.75
CA SER A 299 -7.39 6.59 -14.36
C SER A 299 -6.94 5.78 -15.58
N GLU A 300 -5.63 5.68 -15.74
CA GLU A 300 -4.99 4.81 -16.72
C GLU A 300 -4.82 3.38 -16.19
N ILE A 301 -4.55 3.26 -14.88
CA ILE A 301 -4.42 1.99 -14.18
C ILE A 301 -5.33 2.01 -12.95
N VAL A 302 -6.08 0.94 -12.73
CA VAL A 302 -6.90 0.72 -11.54
C VAL A 302 -6.46 -0.58 -10.87
N LEU A 303 -5.88 -0.48 -9.67
CA LEU A 303 -5.53 -1.62 -8.85
C LEU A 303 -6.65 -1.93 -7.87
N ILE A 304 -7.03 -3.20 -7.76
CA ILE A 304 -8.09 -3.68 -6.87
C ILE A 304 -7.48 -4.67 -5.86
N PRO A 305 -6.81 -4.19 -4.79
CA PRO A 305 -6.47 -5.00 -3.62
C PRO A 305 -7.62 -5.17 -2.63
N ALA A 306 -8.76 -4.49 -2.83
CA ALA A 306 -9.92 -4.56 -1.95
C ALA A 306 -10.38 -6.00 -1.69
N GLY A 307 -10.59 -6.34 -0.44
CA GLY A 307 -11.05 -7.65 -0.04
C GLY A 307 -10.98 -7.79 1.47
N VAL A 308 -11.72 -8.76 2.00
CA VAL A 308 -11.74 -9.05 3.42
C VAL A 308 -10.75 -10.19 3.70
N PRO A 309 -9.87 -10.09 4.70
CA PRO A 309 -9.07 -11.23 5.13
C PRO A 309 -9.98 -12.29 5.76
N ARG A 310 -9.58 -13.57 5.67
CA ARG A 310 -10.35 -14.64 6.30
C ARG A 310 -10.46 -14.40 7.82
N LYS A 311 -11.69 -14.27 8.32
CA LYS A 311 -11.96 -14.14 9.76
C LYS A 311 -12.22 -15.52 10.39
N PRO A 312 -11.94 -15.70 11.71
CA PRO A 312 -12.35 -16.91 12.43
C PRO A 312 -13.85 -17.18 12.24
N GLY A 313 -14.21 -18.43 11.93
CA GLY A 313 -15.59 -18.84 11.68
C GLY A 313 -16.09 -18.66 10.23
N MET A 314 -15.33 -17.98 9.36
CA MET A 314 -15.70 -17.80 7.95
C MET A 314 -15.32 -19.03 7.10
N THR A 315 -16.28 -19.58 6.36
CA THR A 315 -16.00 -20.66 5.41
C THR A 315 -15.24 -20.15 4.18
N ARG A 316 -14.70 -21.06 3.37
CA ARG A 316 -14.05 -20.68 2.10
C ARG A 316 -15.05 -20.05 1.12
N ASP A 317 -16.30 -20.51 1.14
CA ASP A 317 -17.35 -20.00 0.26
C ASP A 317 -17.88 -18.65 0.73
N ASP A 318 -18.02 -18.41 2.04
CA ASP A 318 -18.39 -17.09 2.56
C ASP A 318 -17.36 -16.03 2.18
N LEU A 319 -16.07 -16.38 2.30
CA LEU A 319 -14.97 -15.51 1.91
C LEU A 319 -15.01 -15.21 0.41
N PHE A 320 -15.25 -16.24 -0.41
CA PHE A 320 -15.43 -16.08 -1.85
C PHE A 320 -16.59 -15.13 -2.16
N ASN A 321 -17.80 -15.37 -1.63
CA ASN A 321 -18.99 -14.56 -1.91
C ASN A 321 -18.82 -13.10 -1.48
N THR A 322 -18.16 -12.88 -0.34
CA THR A 322 -17.84 -11.53 0.15
C THR A 322 -16.93 -10.80 -0.82
N ASN A 323 -15.79 -11.39 -1.18
CA ASN A 323 -14.84 -10.76 -2.08
C ASN A 323 -15.36 -10.65 -3.52
N ALA A 324 -16.15 -11.62 -3.97
CA ALA A 324 -16.82 -11.61 -5.27
C ALA A 324 -17.79 -10.43 -5.40
N SER A 325 -18.57 -10.16 -4.34
CA SER A 325 -19.48 -9.00 -4.29
C SER A 325 -18.69 -7.68 -4.35
N ILE A 326 -17.63 -7.56 -3.53
CA ILE A 326 -16.76 -6.37 -3.51
C ILE A 326 -16.16 -6.12 -4.89
N VAL A 327 -15.58 -7.15 -5.52
CA VAL A 327 -14.95 -7.02 -6.85
C VAL A 327 -15.98 -6.67 -7.91
N ARG A 328 -17.16 -7.30 -7.89
CA ARG A 328 -18.25 -7.00 -8.84
C ARG A 328 -18.65 -5.52 -8.74
N ASP A 329 -18.86 -5.00 -7.54
CA ASP A 329 -19.37 -3.64 -7.35
C ASP A 329 -18.31 -2.59 -7.73
N LEU A 330 -17.04 -2.83 -7.39
CA LEU A 330 -15.93 -1.99 -7.84
C LEU A 330 -15.74 -2.06 -9.37
N ALA A 331 -15.91 -3.24 -9.97
CA ALA A 331 -15.84 -3.43 -11.41
C ALA A 331 -16.97 -2.69 -12.14
N LYS A 332 -18.20 -2.69 -11.59
CA LYS A 332 -19.32 -1.91 -12.15
C LYS A 332 -19.01 -0.41 -12.16
N ALA A 333 -18.44 0.10 -11.06
CA ALA A 333 -18.02 1.49 -11.00
C ALA A 333 -16.89 1.79 -12.01
N ALA A 334 -15.89 0.92 -12.12
CA ALA A 334 -14.78 1.05 -13.08
C ALA A 334 -15.27 1.02 -14.53
N ALA A 335 -16.17 0.10 -14.88
CA ALA A 335 -16.78 0.02 -16.21
C ALA A 335 -17.53 1.30 -16.59
N LYS A 336 -18.15 1.98 -15.61
CA LYS A 336 -18.88 3.24 -15.84
C LYS A 336 -17.96 4.46 -15.91
N ALA A 337 -16.98 4.57 -15.00
CA ALA A 337 -16.20 5.78 -14.80
C ALA A 337 -14.85 5.80 -15.56
N SER A 338 -14.29 4.62 -15.84
CA SER A 338 -12.98 4.43 -16.46
C SER A 338 -12.92 3.13 -17.30
N PRO A 339 -13.80 2.95 -18.31
CA PRO A 339 -13.89 1.71 -19.09
C PRO A 339 -12.59 1.36 -19.81
N GLU A 340 -11.78 2.38 -20.13
CA GLU A 340 -10.53 2.24 -20.85
C GLU A 340 -9.31 1.98 -19.94
N ALA A 341 -9.47 1.96 -18.61
CA ALA A 341 -8.34 1.74 -17.71
C ALA A 341 -7.81 0.30 -17.78
N ASN A 342 -6.51 0.12 -17.53
CA ASN A 342 -5.94 -1.19 -17.24
C ASN A 342 -6.35 -1.62 -15.83
N ILE A 343 -7.15 -2.68 -15.72
CA ILE A 343 -7.67 -3.19 -14.45
C ILE A 343 -6.78 -4.32 -13.93
N LEU A 344 -6.18 -4.10 -12.76
CA LEU A 344 -5.26 -5.02 -12.08
C LEU A 344 -5.96 -5.60 -10.85
N VAL A 345 -6.44 -6.84 -10.97
CA VAL A 345 -7.14 -7.54 -9.91
C VAL A 345 -6.13 -8.25 -9.00
N ILE A 346 -6.07 -7.83 -7.75
CA ILE A 346 -5.29 -8.46 -6.67
C ILE A 346 -6.22 -9.21 -5.69
N SER A 347 -7.49 -8.80 -5.62
CA SER A 347 -8.53 -9.41 -4.79
C SER A 347 -8.61 -10.92 -4.99
N ASN A 348 -8.43 -11.66 -3.89
CA ASN A 348 -8.50 -13.11 -3.91
C ASN A 348 -9.93 -13.64 -3.79
N PRO A 349 -10.26 -14.76 -4.44
CA PRO A 349 -9.36 -15.60 -5.27
C PRO A 349 -9.26 -15.11 -6.73
N VAL A 350 -8.05 -14.77 -7.20
CA VAL A 350 -7.79 -14.20 -8.54
C VAL A 350 -8.37 -15.07 -9.68
N ASN A 351 -8.27 -16.39 -9.55
CA ASN A 351 -8.80 -17.36 -10.52
C ASN A 351 -10.30 -17.20 -10.80
N SER A 352 -11.06 -16.59 -9.89
CA SER A 352 -12.50 -16.35 -10.03
C SER A 352 -12.85 -14.86 -10.10
N THR A 353 -12.11 -13.99 -9.41
CA THR A 353 -12.39 -12.54 -9.40
C THR A 353 -12.06 -11.89 -10.74
N VAL A 354 -11.06 -12.36 -11.49
CA VAL A 354 -10.80 -11.88 -12.86
C VAL A 354 -11.97 -12.21 -13.81
N PRO A 355 -12.46 -13.46 -13.88
CA PRO A 355 -13.70 -13.77 -14.60
C PRO A 355 -14.90 -12.92 -14.19
N ILE A 356 -15.07 -12.62 -12.88
CA ILE A 356 -16.13 -11.71 -12.41
C ILE A 356 -16.00 -10.33 -13.06
N VAL A 357 -14.81 -9.72 -13.06
CA VAL A 357 -14.60 -8.42 -13.71
C VAL A 357 -14.89 -8.50 -15.22
N SER A 358 -14.44 -9.56 -15.89
CA SER A 358 -14.72 -9.79 -17.31
C SER A 358 -16.22 -9.81 -17.61
N GLU A 359 -17.01 -10.59 -16.88
CA GLU A 359 -18.45 -10.68 -17.09
C GLU A 359 -19.18 -9.37 -16.76
N VAL A 360 -18.75 -8.64 -15.73
CA VAL A 360 -19.30 -7.31 -15.41
C VAL A 360 -19.03 -6.32 -16.55
N PHE A 361 -17.80 -6.29 -17.07
CA PHE A 361 -17.46 -5.40 -18.18
C PHE A 361 -18.17 -5.80 -19.49
N LYS A 362 -18.40 -7.11 -19.72
CA LYS A 362 -19.17 -7.60 -20.87
C LYS A 362 -20.63 -7.17 -20.76
N ALA A 363 -21.24 -7.31 -19.58
CA ALA A 363 -22.60 -6.86 -19.33
C ALA A 363 -22.75 -5.34 -19.51
N ALA A 364 -21.70 -4.57 -19.21
CA ALA A 364 -21.64 -3.13 -19.45
C ALA A 364 -21.29 -2.74 -20.91
N GLY A 365 -20.95 -3.69 -21.79
CA GLY A 365 -20.62 -3.43 -23.19
C GLY A 365 -19.25 -2.78 -23.42
N VAL A 366 -18.36 -2.78 -22.43
CA VAL A 366 -17.06 -2.08 -22.46
C VAL A 366 -15.87 -3.03 -22.29
N TYR A 367 -16.10 -4.34 -22.41
CA TYR A 367 -15.04 -5.32 -22.18
C TYR A 367 -13.96 -5.29 -23.24
N ASN A 368 -12.72 -5.04 -22.80
CA ASN A 368 -11.51 -5.20 -23.60
C ASN A 368 -10.59 -6.23 -22.92
N PRO A 369 -10.41 -7.44 -23.49
CA PRO A 369 -9.58 -8.48 -22.88
C PRO A 369 -8.10 -8.08 -22.76
N LYS A 370 -7.64 -7.07 -23.52
CA LYS A 370 -6.26 -6.58 -23.44
C LYS A 370 -5.98 -5.73 -22.21
N ARG A 371 -7.00 -5.32 -21.45
CA ARG A 371 -6.87 -4.37 -20.33
C ARG A 371 -7.29 -4.95 -18.99
N LEU A 372 -7.52 -6.26 -18.90
CA LEU A 372 -7.87 -6.94 -17.65
C LEU A 372 -6.77 -7.92 -17.26
N PHE A 373 -6.20 -7.72 -16.07
CA PHE A 373 -5.04 -8.47 -15.58
C PHE A 373 -5.30 -9.00 -14.17
N GLY A 374 -5.13 -10.30 -13.97
CA GLY A 374 -4.92 -10.88 -12.64
C GLY A 374 -3.45 -10.79 -12.27
N VAL A 375 -3.16 -10.16 -11.12
CA VAL A 375 -1.79 -9.94 -10.66
C VAL A 375 -1.27 -11.23 -10.00
N THR A 376 -0.47 -12.00 -10.74
CA THR A 376 0.17 -13.24 -10.28
C THR A 376 1.67 -13.05 -10.00
N THR A 377 2.17 -11.82 -10.04
CA THR A 377 3.60 -11.48 -9.90
C THR A 377 4.21 -11.95 -8.58
N LEU A 378 3.40 -12.10 -7.51
CA LEU A 378 3.89 -12.60 -6.24
C LEU A 378 4.40 -14.06 -6.33
N ASP A 379 3.83 -14.87 -7.22
CA ASP A 379 4.27 -16.26 -7.39
C ASP A 379 5.64 -16.31 -8.07
N VAL A 380 5.88 -15.42 -9.04
CA VAL A 380 7.19 -15.24 -9.69
C VAL A 380 8.22 -14.76 -8.66
N VAL A 381 7.87 -13.76 -7.85
CA VAL A 381 8.74 -13.24 -6.78
C VAL A 381 9.11 -14.35 -5.79
N ARG A 382 8.14 -15.17 -5.38
CA ARG A 382 8.37 -16.33 -4.51
C ARG A 382 9.26 -17.36 -5.17
N ALA A 383 8.98 -17.73 -6.42
CA ALA A 383 9.76 -18.70 -7.16
C ALA A 383 11.23 -18.26 -7.29
N SER A 384 11.47 -17.02 -7.72
CA SER A 384 12.82 -16.43 -7.78
C SER A 384 13.50 -16.40 -6.42
N ARG A 385 12.79 -16.09 -5.33
CA ARG A 385 13.38 -16.11 -3.99
C ARG A 385 13.72 -17.53 -3.52
N PHE A 386 12.82 -18.48 -3.68
CA PHE A 386 13.01 -19.81 -3.13
C PHE A 386 14.05 -20.61 -3.91
N ILE A 387 14.09 -20.48 -5.24
CA ILE A 387 15.13 -21.13 -6.04
C ILE A 387 16.52 -20.57 -5.67
N SER A 388 16.63 -19.26 -5.44
CA SER A 388 17.91 -18.64 -5.06
C SER A 388 18.41 -19.11 -3.69
N GLN A 389 17.51 -19.41 -2.75
CA GLN A 389 17.87 -19.98 -1.45
C GLN A 389 18.45 -21.40 -1.58
N VAL A 390 17.91 -22.20 -2.50
CA VAL A 390 18.41 -23.55 -2.77
C VAL A 390 19.79 -23.50 -3.45
N GLN A 391 19.97 -22.57 -4.40
CA GLN A 391 21.18 -22.49 -5.23
C GLN A 391 22.27 -21.57 -4.68
N GLY A 392 21.97 -20.75 -3.66
CA GLY A 392 22.91 -19.77 -3.12
C GLY A 392 23.17 -18.58 -4.06
N THR A 393 22.19 -18.22 -4.88
CA THR A 393 22.28 -17.16 -5.90
C THR A 393 21.51 -15.90 -5.52
N ASP A 394 21.74 -14.83 -6.27
CA ASP A 394 21.03 -13.56 -6.12
C ASP A 394 19.59 -13.68 -6.67
N PRO A 395 18.54 -13.54 -5.83
CA PRO A 395 17.16 -13.71 -6.28
C PRO A 395 16.72 -12.68 -7.33
N SER A 396 17.39 -11.53 -7.43
CA SER A 396 17.07 -10.52 -8.46
C SER A 396 17.46 -10.95 -9.87
N LYS A 397 18.35 -11.94 -9.99
CA LYS A 397 18.83 -12.52 -11.26
C LYS A 397 18.13 -13.82 -11.62
N GLU A 398 17.27 -14.33 -10.74
CA GLU A 398 16.54 -15.58 -10.96
C GLU A 398 15.29 -15.36 -11.79
N ALA A 399 15.24 -16.01 -12.95
CA ALA A 399 14.08 -16.00 -13.83
C ALA A 399 13.40 -17.38 -13.78
N VAL A 400 12.26 -17.47 -13.06
CA VAL A 400 11.42 -18.67 -13.02
C VAL A 400 10.06 -18.34 -13.62
N PRO A 401 9.71 -18.87 -14.79
CA PRO A 401 8.37 -18.73 -15.33
C PRO A 401 7.36 -19.43 -14.43
N VAL A 402 6.29 -18.73 -14.06
CA VAL A 402 5.15 -19.31 -13.34
C VAL A 402 3.90 -19.10 -14.19
N VAL A 403 3.18 -20.19 -14.47
CA VAL A 403 1.99 -20.23 -15.33
C VAL A 403 0.80 -20.82 -14.59
N GLY A 404 -0.39 -20.82 -15.20
CA GLY A 404 -1.59 -21.43 -14.63
C GLY A 404 -2.56 -20.43 -14.00
N GLY A 405 -2.68 -20.47 -12.68
CA GLY A 405 -3.51 -19.58 -11.86
C GLY A 405 -2.74 -19.05 -10.65
N HIS A 406 -3.46 -18.66 -9.60
CA HIS A 406 -2.93 -18.01 -8.39
C HIS A 406 -3.40 -18.69 -7.09
N SER A 407 -3.72 -19.98 -7.11
CA SER A 407 -4.20 -20.68 -5.92
C SER A 407 -3.75 -22.14 -5.87
N GLY A 408 -2.95 -22.48 -4.86
CA GLY A 408 -2.50 -23.85 -4.59
C GLY A 408 -1.92 -24.52 -5.83
N VAL A 409 -2.48 -25.67 -6.20
CA VAL A 409 -2.02 -26.49 -7.34
C VAL A 409 -2.18 -25.81 -8.71
N THR A 410 -2.97 -24.73 -8.81
CA THR A 410 -3.06 -23.96 -10.06
C THR A 410 -1.81 -23.14 -10.33
N ILE A 411 -0.95 -22.91 -9.35
CA ILE A 411 0.34 -22.22 -9.52
C ILE A 411 1.35 -23.25 -10.06
N VAL A 412 1.80 -23.05 -11.30
CA VAL A 412 2.71 -24.01 -11.98
C VAL A 412 4.05 -23.34 -12.26
N PRO A 413 5.07 -23.50 -11.39
CA PRO A 413 6.42 -23.05 -11.66
C PRO A 413 7.10 -23.98 -12.67
N LEU A 414 7.57 -23.41 -13.78
CA LEU A 414 8.28 -24.13 -14.83
C LEU A 414 9.79 -24.08 -14.55
N LEU A 415 10.24 -24.92 -13.62
CA LEU A 415 11.63 -24.99 -13.19
C LEU A 415 12.57 -25.45 -14.32
N SER A 416 12.08 -26.26 -15.26
CA SER A 416 12.82 -26.66 -16.47
C SER A 416 13.17 -25.48 -17.39
N GLN A 417 12.43 -24.37 -17.25
CA GLN A 417 12.66 -23.12 -17.98
C GLN A 417 13.35 -22.05 -17.13
N SER A 418 13.82 -22.42 -15.94
CA SER A 418 14.59 -21.52 -15.08
C SER A 418 16.08 -21.52 -15.45
N ASN A 419 16.86 -20.69 -14.77
CA ASN A 419 18.33 -20.74 -14.84
C ASN A 419 18.93 -22.04 -14.27
N HIS A 420 18.11 -22.85 -13.59
CA HIS A 420 18.54 -24.08 -12.91
C HIS A 420 17.67 -25.27 -13.31
N PRO A 421 17.67 -25.68 -14.60
CA PRO A 421 16.81 -26.74 -15.11
C PRO A 421 17.15 -28.13 -14.55
N SER A 422 18.32 -28.29 -13.92
CA SER A 422 18.80 -29.54 -13.32
C SER A 422 18.22 -29.84 -11.92
N ILE A 423 17.36 -28.98 -11.37
CA ILE A 423 16.72 -29.23 -10.07
C ILE A 423 15.68 -30.35 -10.23
N GLU A 424 15.95 -31.50 -9.61
CA GLU A 424 15.13 -32.70 -9.71
C GLU A 424 14.86 -33.35 -8.35
N GLY A 425 14.07 -34.43 -8.35
CA GLY A 425 13.78 -35.26 -7.18
C GLY A 425 13.15 -34.48 -6.03
N LYS A 426 13.54 -34.83 -4.79
CA LYS A 426 12.96 -34.28 -3.57
C LYS A 426 13.10 -32.75 -3.46
N THR A 427 14.24 -32.20 -3.88
CA THR A 427 14.47 -30.75 -3.85
C THR A 427 13.51 -30.00 -4.77
N ARG A 428 13.27 -30.54 -5.97
CA ARG A 428 12.24 -30.00 -6.88
C ARG A 428 10.87 -30.03 -6.23
N ASP A 429 10.48 -31.17 -5.67
CA ASP A 429 9.14 -31.36 -5.11
C ASP A 429 8.86 -30.44 -3.92
N GLU A 430 9.84 -30.28 -3.02
CA GLU A 430 9.77 -29.32 -1.90
C GLU A 430 9.70 -27.87 -2.39
N LEU A 431 10.48 -27.52 -3.41
CA LEU A 431 10.48 -26.18 -3.99
C LEU A 431 9.13 -25.86 -4.64
N VAL A 432 8.59 -26.76 -5.46
CA VAL A 432 7.28 -26.59 -6.11
C VAL A 432 6.17 -26.46 -5.07
N ASN A 433 6.16 -27.34 -4.05
CA ASN A 433 5.19 -27.27 -2.97
C ASN A 433 5.26 -25.91 -2.24
N ARG A 434 6.47 -25.45 -1.90
CA ARG A 434 6.64 -24.16 -1.23
C ARG A 434 6.21 -22.97 -2.09
N ILE A 435 6.40 -23.03 -3.41
CA ILE A 435 5.89 -22.00 -4.34
C ILE A 435 4.36 -21.98 -4.33
N GLN A 436 3.73 -23.15 -4.49
CA GLN A 436 2.26 -23.30 -4.53
C GLN A 436 1.57 -22.89 -3.23
N PHE A 437 2.19 -23.19 -2.09
CA PHE A 437 1.62 -22.98 -0.76
C PHE A 437 2.33 -21.89 0.04
N GLY A 438 3.12 -21.03 -0.61
CA GLY A 438 3.82 -19.92 0.06
C GLY A 438 2.86 -18.87 0.66
N GLY A 439 1.59 -18.86 0.25
CA GLY A 439 0.53 -18.11 0.92
C GLY A 439 0.20 -18.67 2.31
N ASP A 440 0.08 -19.98 2.41
CA ASP A 440 -0.26 -20.68 3.65
C ASP A 440 0.88 -20.61 4.67
N GLU A 441 2.14 -20.64 4.21
CA GLU A 441 3.32 -20.39 5.05
C GLU A 441 3.21 -19.04 5.79
N VAL A 442 2.82 -17.98 5.08
CA VAL A 442 2.67 -16.64 5.67
C VAL A 442 1.45 -16.55 6.59
N VAL A 443 0.32 -17.15 6.21
CA VAL A 443 -0.88 -17.17 7.07
C VAL A 443 -0.58 -17.88 8.39
N LYS A 444 0.13 -19.02 8.34
CA LYS A 444 0.56 -19.75 9.53
C LYS A 444 1.54 -18.93 10.37
N ALA A 445 2.52 -18.28 9.75
CA ALA A 445 3.49 -17.43 10.46
C ALA A 445 2.87 -16.18 11.10
N LYS A 446 1.71 -15.73 10.61
CA LYS A 446 0.92 -14.64 11.20
C LYS A 446 -0.15 -15.13 12.19
N ASP A 447 -0.10 -16.40 12.61
CA ASP A 447 -1.11 -17.01 13.49
C ASP A 447 -2.56 -16.82 12.99
N GLY A 448 -2.75 -16.84 11.67
CA GLY A 448 -4.05 -16.61 11.05
C GLY A 448 -4.53 -15.15 11.02
N ALA A 449 -3.74 -14.19 11.53
CA ALA A 449 -4.07 -12.76 11.55
C ALA A 449 -3.95 -12.05 10.18
N GLY A 450 -4.12 -12.78 9.08
CA GLY A 450 -4.07 -12.27 7.71
C GLY A 450 -3.05 -12.99 6.83
N SER A 451 -3.02 -12.61 5.55
CA SER A 451 -2.15 -13.17 4.52
C SER A 451 -0.97 -12.25 4.20
N ALA A 452 -0.23 -12.55 3.12
CA ALA A 452 0.84 -11.70 2.61
C ALA A 452 0.31 -10.30 2.25
N THR A 453 0.89 -9.28 2.88
CA THR A 453 0.52 -7.87 2.69
C THR A 453 1.64 -7.10 1.99
N LEU A 454 2.81 -7.03 2.63
CA LEU A 454 3.96 -6.25 2.16
C LEU A 454 4.54 -6.79 0.85
N SER A 455 4.77 -8.10 0.76
CA SER A 455 5.28 -8.73 -0.46
C SER A 455 4.27 -8.67 -1.62
N MET A 456 2.96 -8.71 -1.31
CA MET A 456 1.91 -8.54 -2.31
C MET A 456 1.84 -7.09 -2.81
N ALA A 457 2.01 -6.10 -1.93
CA ALA A 457 2.10 -4.70 -2.33
C ALA A 457 3.29 -4.45 -3.26
N MET A 458 4.46 -5.04 -2.95
CA MET A 458 5.62 -4.98 -3.84
C MET A 458 5.34 -5.62 -5.20
N ALA A 459 4.74 -6.82 -5.22
CA ALA A 459 4.38 -7.51 -6.45
C ALA A 459 3.37 -6.72 -7.31
N GLY A 460 2.35 -6.13 -6.68
CA GLY A 460 1.38 -5.26 -7.35
C GLY A 460 2.01 -3.99 -7.91
N ALA A 461 2.88 -3.33 -7.15
CA ALA A 461 3.61 -2.14 -7.60
C ALA A 461 4.56 -2.46 -8.77
N ARG A 462 5.26 -3.60 -8.73
CA ARG A 462 6.12 -4.07 -9.83
C ARG A 462 5.33 -4.30 -11.13
N PHE A 463 4.16 -4.92 -11.03
CA PHE A 463 3.33 -5.16 -12.20
C PHE A 463 2.77 -3.84 -12.76
N ALA A 464 2.33 -2.93 -11.90
CA ALA A 464 1.90 -1.58 -12.31
C ALA A 464 3.04 -0.81 -13.00
N GLU A 465 4.27 -0.84 -12.46
CA GLU A 465 5.44 -0.22 -13.11
C GLU A 465 5.71 -0.80 -14.50
N SER A 466 5.56 -2.12 -14.67
CA SER A 466 5.73 -2.76 -15.97
C SER A 466 4.70 -2.27 -16.99
N LEU A 467 3.43 -2.12 -16.58
CA LEU A 467 2.41 -1.53 -17.42
C LEU A 467 2.66 -0.05 -17.73
N LEU A 468 3.12 0.75 -16.75
CA LEU A 468 3.45 2.16 -16.96
C LEU A 468 4.61 2.32 -17.96
N ARG A 469 5.64 1.47 -17.87
CA ARG A 469 6.75 1.42 -18.84
C ARG A 469 6.26 1.11 -20.24
N ALA A 470 5.43 0.07 -20.38
CA ALA A 470 4.85 -0.34 -21.65
C ALA A 470 3.91 0.74 -22.24
N ALA A 471 3.09 1.38 -21.40
CA ALA A 471 2.22 2.50 -21.75
C ALA A 471 3.00 3.67 -22.35
N GLN A 472 4.19 3.94 -21.79
CA GLN A 472 5.10 5.00 -22.23
C GLN A 472 5.97 4.60 -23.43
N GLY A 473 5.70 3.45 -24.05
CA GLY A 473 6.31 3.01 -25.31
C GLY A 473 7.56 2.16 -25.16
N GLU A 474 7.92 1.73 -23.93
CA GLU A 474 8.99 0.76 -23.74
C GLU A 474 8.60 -0.61 -24.32
N LYS A 475 9.47 -1.18 -25.16
CA LYS A 475 9.24 -2.46 -25.84
C LYS A 475 9.86 -3.62 -25.08
N GLY A 476 9.32 -4.83 -25.28
CA GLY A 476 9.86 -6.06 -24.69
C GLY A 476 9.61 -6.18 -23.18
N VAL A 477 8.63 -5.43 -22.65
CA VAL A 477 8.20 -5.59 -21.25
C VAL A 477 7.34 -6.85 -21.16
N VAL A 478 7.87 -7.91 -20.53
CA VAL A 478 7.20 -9.21 -20.42
C VAL A 478 7.01 -9.56 -18.96
N GLU A 479 5.75 -9.81 -18.55
CA GLU A 479 5.40 -10.22 -17.19
C GLU A 479 4.40 -11.39 -17.22
N PRO A 480 4.53 -12.40 -16.34
CA PRO A 480 3.48 -13.38 -16.14
C PRO A 480 2.24 -12.78 -15.49
N THR A 481 1.07 -12.96 -16.11
CA THR A 481 -0.20 -12.44 -15.61
C THR A 481 -1.39 -13.29 -16.07
N PHE A 482 -2.42 -13.37 -15.23
CA PHE A 482 -3.65 -14.13 -15.49
C PHE A 482 -4.64 -13.30 -16.33
N VAL A 483 -4.80 -13.65 -17.60
CA VAL A 483 -5.59 -12.88 -18.59
C VAL A 483 -6.53 -13.81 -19.35
N GLU A 484 -7.50 -13.25 -20.10
CA GLU A 484 -8.24 -14.05 -21.08
C GLU A 484 -7.23 -14.54 -22.13
N SER A 485 -7.12 -15.86 -22.29
CA SER A 485 -6.01 -16.50 -22.99
C SER A 485 -6.50 -17.53 -24.00
N PRO A 486 -5.90 -17.57 -25.21
CA PRO A 486 -6.22 -18.60 -26.20
C PRO A 486 -5.56 -19.95 -25.92
N LEU A 487 -4.56 -20.02 -25.03
CA LEU A 487 -3.64 -21.16 -24.90
C LEU A 487 -4.32 -22.50 -24.56
N TYR A 488 -5.41 -22.47 -23.79
CA TYR A 488 -6.16 -23.66 -23.36
C TYR A 488 -7.68 -23.47 -23.51
N LYS A 489 -8.07 -22.57 -24.42
CA LYS A 489 -9.47 -22.20 -24.65
C LYS A 489 -10.28 -23.37 -25.20
N ASP A 490 -9.66 -24.20 -26.02
CA ASP A 490 -10.16 -25.47 -26.55
C ASP A 490 -10.48 -26.51 -25.45
N GLN A 491 -9.81 -26.41 -24.30
CA GLN A 491 -10.07 -27.28 -23.13
C GLN A 491 -11.11 -26.68 -22.15
N GLY A 492 -11.66 -25.52 -22.49
CA GLY A 492 -12.62 -24.77 -21.68
C GLY A 492 -11.98 -23.92 -20.58
N VAL A 493 -10.69 -23.60 -20.71
CA VAL A 493 -9.97 -22.70 -19.79
C VAL A 493 -9.77 -21.36 -20.49
N ASN A 494 -10.72 -20.44 -20.28
CA ASN A 494 -10.72 -19.13 -20.94
C ASN A 494 -9.71 -18.14 -20.36
N PHE A 495 -9.26 -18.35 -19.12
CA PHE A 495 -8.29 -17.49 -18.46
C PHE A 495 -7.10 -18.32 -18.01
N PHE A 496 -5.89 -17.82 -18.26
CA PHE A 496 -4.67 -18.55 -17.92
C PHE A 496 -3.49 -17.58 -17.73
N ALA A 497 -2.68 -17.83 -16.70
CA ALA A 497 -1.47 -17.08 -16.43
C ALA A 497 -0.34 -17.60 -17.29
N SER A 498 0.29 -16.71 -18.06
CA SER A 498 1.43 -17.02 -18.93
C SER A 498 2.28 -15.78 -19.13
N LYS A 499 3.44 -15.90 -19.79
CA LYS A 499 4.27 -14.74 -20.14
C LYS A 499 3.52 -13.85 -21.13
N VAL A 500 3.20 -12.63 -20.74
CA VAL A 500 2.52 -11.66 -21.59
C VAL A 500 3.45 -10.49 -21.88
N GLU A 501 3.62 -10.18 -23.16
CA GLU A 501 4.23 -8.94 -23.61
C GLU A 501 3.22 -7.80 -23.47
N LEU A 502 3.62 -6.77 -22.75
CA LEU A 502 2.84 -5.57 -22.48
C LEU A 502 3.25 -4.47 -23.47
N GLY A 503 2.26 -3.74 -23.96
CA GLY A 503 2.46 -2.59 -24.83
C GLY A 503 1.54 -1.41 -24.46
N PRO A 504 1.51 -0.34 -25.28
CA PRO A 504 0.75 0.87 -24.99
C PRO A 504 -0.76 0.68 -24.79
N ASN A 505 -1.30 -0.44 -25.28
CA ASN A 505 -2.72 -0.77 -25.20
C ASN A 505 -3.03 -1.96 -24.27
N GLY A 506 -2.12 -2.26 -23.35
CA GLY A 506 -2.22 -3.42 -22.45
C GLY A 506 -1.55 -4.66 -23.05
N VAL A 507 -2.27 -5.79 -23.13
CA VAL A 507 -1.75 -7.04 -23.71
C VAL A 507 -1.41 -6.85 -25.20
N GLU A 508 -0.12 -6.96 -25.54
CA GLU A 508 0.36 -6.93 -26.92
C GLU A 508 0.45 -8.35 -27.49
N LYS A 509 1.03 -9.28 -26.73
CA LYS A 509 1.21 -10.68 -27.16
C LYS A 509 1.18 -11.64 -25.97
N ILE A 510 0.39 -12.70 -26.08
CA ILE A 510 0.40 -13.83 -25.15
C ILE A 510 1.37 -14.87 -25.68
N ASN A 511 2.44 -15.16 -24.93
CA ASN A 511 3.43 -16.14 -25.35
C ASN A 511 2.97 -17.57 -25.01
N PRO A 512 3.38 -18.57 -25.81
CA PRO A 512 3.12 -19.96 -25.48
C PRO A 512 3.78 -20.36 -24.16
N VAL A 513 3.26 -21.40 -23.51
CA VAL A 513 3.85 -21.96 -22.28
C VAL A 513 5.30 -22.42 -22.51
N GLY A 514 5.64 -22.84 -23.73
CA GLY A 514 6.95 -23.36 -24.08
C GLY A 514 7.05 -24.86 -23.84
N GLN A 515 8.27 -25.38 -23.86
CA GLN A 515 8.53 -26.79 -23.59
C GLN A 515 8.42 -27.06 -22.08
N VAL A 516 7.75 -28.16 -21.72
CA VAL A 516 7.58 -28.60 -20.34
C VAL A 516 7.99 -30.06 -20.23
N ASN A 517 8.53 -30.45 -19.08
CA ASN A 517 8.87 -31.86 -18.82
C ASN A 517 7.64 -32.64 -18.31
N GLU A 518 7.76 -33.97 -18.19
CA GLU A 518 6.64 -34.83 -17.76
C GLU A 518 6.09 -34.45 -16.37
N TYR A 519 6.95 -33.96 -15.48
CA TYR A 519 6.54 -33.54 -14.14
C TYR A 519 5.70 -32.25 -14.19
N GLU A 520 6.16 -31.25 -14.94
CA GLU A 520 5.46 -29.99 -15.15
C GLU A 520 4.17 -30.20 -15.93
N GLN A 521 4.13 -31.16 -16.86
CA GLN A 521 2.90 -31.54 -17.54
C GLN A 521 1.85 -32.06 -16.55
N LYS A 522 2.23 -32.90 -15.59
CA LYS A 522 1.32 -33.37 -14.52
C LYS A 522 0.79 -32.20 -13.67
N LEU A 523 1.64 -31.19 -13.39
CA LEU A 523 1.21 -29.98 -12.69
C LEU A 523 0.22 -29.17 -13.53
N LEU A 524 0.48 -29.02 -14.84
CA LEU A 524 -0.43 -28.34 -15.76
C LEU A 524 -1.78 -29.06 -15.84
N ASP A 525 -1.80 -30.38 -15.96
CA ASP A 525 -3.05 -31.15 -16.05
C ASP A 525 -3.92 -30.96 -14.79
N ALA A 526 -3.30 -31.02 -13.60
CA ALA A 526 -3.98 -30.74 -12.33
C ALA A 526 -4.47 -29.28 -12.26
N CYS A 527 -3.64 -28.33 -12.69
CA CYS A 527 -3.97 -26.91 -12.76
C CYS A 527 -5.21 -26.67 -13.63
N LEU A 528 -5.23 -27.19 -14.87
CA LEU A 528 -6.32 -26.99 -15.82
C LEU A 528 -7.65 -27.54 -15.28
N GLY A 529 -7.61 -28.69 -14.59
CA GLY A 529 -8.79 -29.29 -13.95
C GLY A 529 -9.45 -28.40 -12.89
N ASP A 530 -8.67 -27.78 -12.01
CA ASP A 530 -9.19 -26.92 -10.95
C ASP A 530 -9.46 -25.49 -11.43
N LEU A 531 -8.64 -24.98 -12.34
CA LEU A 531 -8.77 -23.64 -12.90
C LEU A 531 -10.10 -23.49 -13.66
N LYS A 532 -10.52 -24.51 -14.41
CA LYS A 532 -11.83 -24.56 -15.08
C LYS A 532 -12.98 -24.35 -14.09
N LYS A 533 -12.95 -25.02 -12.93
CA LYS A 533 -13.97 -24.89 -11.88
C LYS A 533 -13.95 -23.50 -11.26
N ASN A 534 -12.76 -22.94 -11.02
CA ASN A 534 -12.62 -21.59 -10.45
C ASN A 534 -13.16 -20.52 -11.39
N ILE A 535 -12.87 -20.63 -12.69
CA ILE A 535 -13.37 -19.70 -13.70
C ILE A 535 -14.89 -19.77 -13.78
N GLN A 536 -15.43 -20.99 -13.88
CA GLN A 536 -16.87 -21.20 -13.96
C GLN A 536 -17.59 -20.64 -12.72
N LYS A 537 -17.05 -20.85 -11.52
CA LYS A 537 -17.59 -20.29 -10.28
C LYS A 537 -17.70 -18.76 -10.30
N GLY A 538 -16.72 -18.07 -10.87
CA GLY A 538 -16.75 -16.61 -11.03
C GLY A 538 -17.82 -16.15 -12.03
N ILE A 539 -17.93 -16.84 -13.16
CA ILE A 539 -18.94 -16.56 -14.19
C ILE A 539 -20.36 -16.78 -13.64
N ASP A 540 -20.58 -17.91 -12.96
CA ASP A 540 -21.87 -18.27 -12.38
C ASP A 540 -22.28 -17.30 -11.27
N PHE A 541 -21.32 -16.81 -10.48
CA PHE A 541 -21.58 -15.79 -9.47
C PHE A 541 -22.18 -14.52 -10.08
N VAL A 542 -21.63 -14.00 -11.19
CA VAL A 542 -22.16 -12.79 -11.84
C VAL A 542 -23.53 -13.06 -12.46
N LYS A 543 -23.73 -14.22 -13.10
CA LYS A 543 -25.05 -14.60 -13.64
C LYS A 543 -26.12 -14.66 -12.56
N ALA A 544 -25.78 -15.17 -11.38
CA ALA A 544 -26.69 -15.24 -10.24
C ALA A 544 -26.85 -13.90 -9.52
N ASN A 545 -25.90 -12.97 -9.67
CA ASN A 545 -25.86 -11.69 -8.97
C ASN A 545 -25.42 -10.55 -9.91
N PRO A 546 -26.26 -10.19 -10.92
CA PRO A 546 -25.90 -9.31 -12.02
C PRO A 546 -25.52 -7.90 -11.58
#